data_AF-A0A2U9Q0W6-F1
#
_entry.id   AF-A0A2U9Q0W6-F1
#
_cell.length_a   1.000
_cell.length_b   1.000
_cell.length_c   1.000
_cell.angle_alpha   90.00
_cell.angle_beta   90.00
_cell.angle_gamma   90.00
#
_symmetry.space_group_name_H-M   'P 1'
#
loop_
_entity.id
_entity.type
_entity.pdbx_description
1 polymer ?
#
loop_
_entity_poly.entity_id
_entity_poly.type
_entity_poly.pdbx_seq_one_letter_code
_entity_poly.pdbx_strand_id
1 'polypeptide(L)' 'MSSAPVAEHKSGSLRQALLGAGIGNTVEWYDFAIYGFLATYIAREFFPKSNGTAALLSTFAVFAVAFFM' A
#
# COMPACT_ATOMS: atom_id res chain seq x y z
N MET A 1 -47.82 21.01 -8.83
CA MET A 1 -47.10 20.59 -7.61
C MET A 1 -46.50 19.22 -7.87
N SER A 2 -45.21 19.15 -8.21
CA SER A 2 -44.50 17.87 -8.45
C SER A 2 -43.27 17.86 -7.56
N SER A 3 -43.37 17.21 -6.41
CA SER A 3 -42.28 17.04 -5.46
C SER A 3 -41.30 16.02 -6.04
N ALA A 4 -40.07 16.43 -6.33
CA ALA A 4 -39.00 15.52 -6.72
C ALA A 4 -38.69 14.51 -5.59
N PRO A 5 -38.30 13.27 -5.90
CA PRO A 5 -37.98 12.27 -4.89
C PRO A 5 -36.68 12.69 -4.17
N VAL A 6 -36.72 12.74 -2.84
CA VAL A 6 -35.53 12.91 -2.02
C VAL A 6 -34.75 11.60 -2.07
N ALA A 7 -33.56 11.61 -2.67
CA ALA A 7 -32.70 10.44 -2.72
C ALA A 7 -32.28 10.05 -1.28
N GLU A 8 -32.70 8.86 -0.86
CA GLU A 8 -32.36 8.29 0.44
C GLU A 8 -30.87 7.90 0.47
N HIS A 9 -30.06 8.67 1.20
CA HIS A 9 -28.66 8.32 1.43
C HIS A 9 -28.59 7.19 2.47
N LYS A 10 -28.41 5.94 2.00
CA LYS A 10 -28.29 4.76 2.88
C LYS A 10 -27.10 4.93 3.83
N SER A 11 -27.39 5.19 5.10
CA SER A 11 -26.43 5.29 6.21
C SER A 11 -25.49 4.08 6.35
N GLY A 12 -25.88 2.91 5.83
CA GLY A 12 -25.01 1.73 5.72
C GLY A 12 -23.80 1.93 4.80
N SER A 13 -23.86 2.86 3.84
CA SER A 13 -22.80 3.11 2.86
C SER A 13 -21.56 3.75 3.47
N LEU A 14 -21.71 4.69 4.41
CA LEU A 14 -20.57 5.39 5.00
C LEU A 14 -19.76 4.46 5.92
N ARG A 15 -20.45 3.68 6.77
CA ARG A 15 -19.78 2.71 7.65
C ARG A 15 -19.04 1.65 6.86
N GLN A 16 -19.63 1.17 5.75
CA GLN A 16 -18.97 0.22 4.86
C GLN A 16 -17.77 0.85 4.14
N ALA A 17 -17.87 2.10 3.68
CA ALA A 17 -16.75 2.83 3.08
C ALA A 17 -15.60 3.06 4.06
N LEU A 18 -15.88 3.43 5.31
CA LEU A 18 -14.87 3.62 6.36
C LEU A 18 -14.16 2.32 6.71
N LEU A 19 -14.90 1.22 6.81
CA LEU A 19 -14.31 -0.10 7.05
C LEU A 19 -13.46 -0.56 5.86
N GLY A 20 -13.95 -0.36 4.63
CA GLY A 20 -13.20 -0.65 3.41
C GLY A 20 -11.89 0.15 3.32
N ALA A 21 -11.95 1.46 3.60
CA ALA A 21 -10.78 2.33 3.64
C ALA A 21 -9.79 1.93 4.75
N GLY A 22 -10.29 1.57 5.94
CA GLY A 22 -9.43 1.13 7.05
C GLY A 22 -8.71 -0.19 6.76
N ILE A 23 -9.40 -1.16 6.16
CA ILE A 23 -8.79 -2.43 5.74
C ILE A 23 -7.77 -2.18 4.63
N GLY A 24 -8.11 -1.40 3.60
CA GLY A 24 -7.20 -1.05 2.52
C GLY A 24 -5.91 -0.40 3.05
N ASN A 25 -6.05 0.63 3.88
CA ASN A 25 -4.91 1.27 4.54
C ASN A 25 -4.09 0.26 5.35
N THR A 26 -4.72 -0.62 6.13
CA THR A 26 -3.99 -1.63 6.92
C THR A 26 -3.20 -2.58 6.03
N VAL A 27 -3.77 -3.02 4.91
CA VAL A 27 -3.11 -3.92 3.95
C VAL A 27 -1.92 -3.23 3.28
N GLU A 28 -2.06 -1.96 2.90
CA GLU A 28 -0.95 -1.17 2.35
C GLU A 28 0.22 -1.07 3.33
N TRP A 29 -0.06 -0.68 4.59
CA TRP A 29 0.96 -0.61 5.63
C TRP A 29 1.59 -1.98 5.94
N TYR A 30 0.79 -3.04 5.89
CA TYR A 30 1.26 -4.40 6.08
C TYR A 30 2.25 -4.81 4.98
N ASP A 31 1.92 -4.56 3.71
CA ASP A 31 2.80 -4.89 2.59
C ASP A 31 4.12 -4.11 2.66
N PHE A 32 4.07 -2.81 2.99
CA PHE A 32 5.27 -1.99 3.19
C PHE A 32 6.17 -2.52 4.30
N ALA A 33 5.58 -2.94 5.43
CA ALA A 33 6.31 -3.50 6.55
C ALA A 33 6.97 -4.84 6.17
N ILE A 34 6.25 -5.71 5.47
CA ILE A 34 6.78 -7.01 5.01
C ILE A 34 7.90 -6.81 3.99
N TYR A 35 7.73 -5.89 3.03
CA TYR A 35 8.79 -5.55 2.08
C TYR A 35 10.06 -5.06 2.79
N GLY A 36 9.91 -4.12 3.74
CA GLY A 36 11.02 -3.60 4.54
C GLY A 36 11.71 -4.69 5.36
N PHE A 37 10.94 -5.58 5.99
CA PHE A 37 11.46 -6.74 6.73
C PHE A 37 12.24 -7.69 5.83
N LEU A 38 11.73 -7.96 4.63
CA LEU A 38 12.36 -8.84 3.64
C LEU A 38 13.45 -8.17 2.81
N ALA A 39 13.67 -6.86 2.95
CA ALA A 39 14.57 -6.09 2.09
C ALA A 39 16.00 -6.66 2.06
N THR A 40 16.49 -7.18 3.18
CA THR A 40 17.82 -7.81 3.24
C THR A 40 17.89 -9.15 2.50
N TYR A 41 16.81 -9.93 2.49
CA TYR A 41 16.71 -11.17 1.72
C TYR A 41 16.63 -10.86 0.23
N ILE A 42 15.78 -9.90 -0.16
CA ILE A 42 15.65 -9.43 -1.55
C ILE A 42 17.01 -8.91 -2.05
N ALA A 43 17.69 -8.07 -1.26
CA ALA A 43 19.01 -7.55 -1.61
C ALA A 43 20.04 -8.66 -1.90
N ARG A 44 20.02 -9.74 -1.13
CA ARG A 44 20.99 -10.84 -1.27
C ARG A 44 20.72 -11.75 -2.45
N GLU A 45 19.47 -11.89 -2.84
CA GLU A 45 19.05 -12.80 -3.91
C GLU A 45 19.05 -12.12 -5.28
N PHE A 46 18.65 -10.84 -5.35
CA PHE A 46 18.44 -10.14 -6.62
C PHE A 46 19.57 -9.18 -7.03
N PHE A 47 20.44 -8.77 -6.11
CA PHE A 47 21.51 -7.80 -6.40
C PHE A 47 22.93 -8.37 -6.18
N PRO A 48 23.96 -7.77 -6.81
CA PRO A 48 25.35 -8.23 -6.67
C PRO A 48 25.85 -8.21 -5.22
N LYS A 49 26.47 -9.31 -4.80
CA LYS A 49 26.99 -9.50 -3.44
C LYS A 49 28.30 -8.76 -3.15
N SER A 50 28.89 -8.08 -4.14
CA SER A 50 30.15 -7.35 -4.00
C SER A 50 30.07 -6.17 -3.03
N ASN A 51 28.89 -5.53 -2.92
CA ASN A 51 28.63 -4.47 -1.96
C ASN A 51 27.21 -4.58 -1.40
N GLY A 52 27.08 -5.13 -0.19
CA GLY A 52 25.78 -5.37 0.46
C GLY A 52 25.01 -4.09 0.77
N THR A 53 25.69 -2.97 1.04
CA THR A 53 25.03 -1.68 1.24
C THR A 53 24.41 -1.16 -0.05
N ALA A 54 25.14 -1.23 -1.17
CA ALA A 54 24.62 -0.84 -2.47
C ALA A 54 23.43 -1.72 -2.92
N ALA A 55 23.49 -3.02 -2.64
CA ALA A 55 22.40 -3.95 -2.89
C ALA A 55 21.13 -3.58 -2.09
N LEU A 56 21.27 -3.27 -0.80
CA LEU A 56 20.14 -2.86 0.05
C LEU A 56 19.55 -1.51 -0.39
N LEU A 57 20.40 -0.53 -0.74
CA LEU A 57 19.95 0.74 -1.31
C LEU A 57 19.17 0.54 -2.61
N SER A 58 19.61 -0.39 -3.45
CA SER A 58 18.92 -0.70 -4.70
C SER A 58 17.55 -1.34 -4.45
N THR A 59 17.43 -2.23 -3.46
CA THR A 59 16.14 -2.78 -3.02
C THR A 59 15.18 -1.68 -2.54
N PHE A 60 15.66 -0.69 -1.79
CA PHE A 60 14.82 0.45 -1.38
C PHE A 60 14.52 1.41 -2.54
N ALA A 61 15.40 1.55 -3.51
CA ALA A 61 15.14 2.34 -4.71
C ALA A 61 13.99 1.75 -5.54
N VAL A 62 13.95 0.42 -5.70
CA VAL A 62 12.81 -0.27 -6.36
C VAL A 62 11.51 -0.03 -5.60
N PHE A 63 11.55 -0.11 -4.27
CA PHE A 63 10.39 0.24 -3.44
C PHE A 63 9.92 1.66 -3.68
N ALA A 64 10.84 2.63 -3.71
CA ALA A 64 10.50 4.03 -3.95
C ALA A 64 9.83 4.24 -5.31
N VAL A 65 10.32 3.60 -6.38
CA VAL A 65 9.73 3.68 -7.73
C VAL A 65 8.25 3.29 -7.75
N ALA A 66 7.83 2.33 -6.91
CA ALA A 66 6.43 1.90 -6.83
C ALA A 66 5.46 3.01 -6.35
N PHE A 67 5.96 4.09 -5.72
CA PHE A 67 5.15 5.24 -5.28
C PHE A 67 5.20 6.44 -6.24
N PHE A 68 6.09 6.42 -7.23
CA PHE A 68 6.28 7.53 -8.17
C PHE A 68 5.47 7.38 -9.46
N MET A 69 5.00 6.17 -9.81
CA MET A 69 4.12 5.90 -10.96
C MET A 69 2.65 6.10 -10.59
#